data_AF-A0A7C3RYK3-F1
#
_entry.id   AF-A0A7C3RYK3-F1
#
_cell.length_a   1.000
_cell.length_b   1.000
_cell.length_c   1.000
_cell.angle_alpha   90.00
_cell.angle_beta   90.00
_cell.angle_gamma   90.00
#
_symmetry.space_group_name_H-M   'P 1'
#
loop_
_entity.id
_entity.type
_entity.pdbx_description
1 polymer ?
#
loop_
_entity_poly.entity_id
_entity_poly.type
_entity_poly.pdbx_seq_one_letter_code
_entity_poly.pdbx_strand_id
1 'polypeptide(L)'
;MDDQRLPEAERDRLIDLVARKVVERRLETPATFFLEMNRPLSFIAGQSLLVAMPFLAPILGLQFVEGLSRLLQDRANIDRLIERIETLSREGERWSTAP
;
A
#
# COMPACT_ATOMS: atom_id res chain seq x y z
N MET A 1 25.45 0.23 0.26
CA MET A 1 24.12 0.63 0.75
C MET A 1 23.06 0.04 -0.19
N ASP A 2 23.00 -1.30 -0.31
CA ASP A 2 22.08 -2.02 -1.22
C ASP A 2 21.04 -2.87 -0.45
N ASP A 3 21.08 -2.84 0.88
CA ASP A 3 20.36 -3.77 1.77
C ASP A 3 18.85 -3.42 1.98
N GLN A 4 18.38 -2.33 1.38
CA GLN A 4 17.02 -1.79 1.59
C GLN A 4 16.05 -2.02 0.43
N ARG A 5 16.49 -2.49 -0.75
CA ARG A 5 15.60 -2.69 -1.90
C ARG A 5 14.92 -4.05 -1.86
N LEU A 6 13.59 -4.07 -1.82
CA LEU A 6 12.80 -5.30 -1.95
C LEU A 6 13.00 -5.91 -3.36
N PRO A 7 13.17 -7.24 -3.48
CA PRO A 7 13.11 -7.93 -4.77
C PRO A 7 11.79 -7.60 -5.48
N GLU A 8 11.82 -7.39 -6.79
CA GLU A 8 10.65 -6.89 -7.54
C GLU A 8 9.42 -7.78 -7.41
N ALA A 9 9.63 -9.10 -7.47
CA ALA A 9 8.56 -10.07 -7.29
C ALA A 9 7.91 -9.97 -5.89
N GLU A 10 8.70 -9.69 -4.85
CA GLU A 10 8.19 -9.56 -3.49
C GLU A 10 7.48 -8.21 -3.28
N ARG A 11 8.05 -7.13 -3.84
CA ARG A 11 7.39 -5.82 -3.91
C ARG A 11 6.00 -5.96 -4.55
N ASP A 12 5.92 -6.55 -5.74
CA ASP A 12 4.67 -6.62 -6.49
C ASP A 12 3.61 -7.48 -5.79
N ARG A 13 4.04 -8.58 -5.15
CA ARG A 13 3.17 -9.38 -4.28
C ARG A 13 2.62 -8.59 -3.11
N LEU A 14 3.47 -7.82 -2.42
CA LEU A 14 3.06 -6.98 -1.30
C LEU A 14 2.10 -5.88 -1.73
N ILE A 15 2.35 -5.23 -2.87
CA ILE A 15 1.46 -4.23 -3.45
C ILE A 15 0.08 -4.83 -3.73
N ASP A 16 0.03 -5.97 -4.41
CA ASP A 16 -1.25 -6.62 -4.77
C ASP A 16 -2.03 -7.03 -3.51
N LEU A 17 -1.34 -7.60 -2.53
CA LEU A 17 -1.96 -8.01 -1.27
C LEU A 17 -2.57 -6.82 -0.51
N VAL A 18 -1.81 -5.74 -0.34
CA VAL A 18 -2.28 -4.54 0.38
C VAL A 18 -3.44 -3.90 -0.38
N ALA A 19 -3.32 -3.75 -1.70
CA ALA A 19 -4.37 -3.17 -2.52
C ALA A 19 -5.69 -3.97 -2.44
N ARG A 20 -5.63 -5.31 -2.50
CA ARG A 20 -6.80 -6.17 -2.29
C ARG A 20 -7.43 -5.95 -0.92
N LYS A 21 -6.62 -5.89 0.14
CA LYS A 21 -7.14 -5.70 1.51
C LYS A 21 -7.83 -4.36 1.70
N VAL A 22 -7.36 -3.31 1.02
CA VAL A 22 -7.99 -1.98 0.97
C VAL A 22 -9.34 -2.04 0.26
N VAL A 23 -9.39 -2.63 -0.94
CA VAL A 23 -10.62 -2.73 -1.76
C VAL A 23 -11.67 -3.64 -1.11
N GLU A 24 -11.27 -4.78 -0.55
CA GLU A 24 -12.15 -5.68 0.22
C GLU A 24 -12.90 -4.97 1.35
N ARG A 25 -12.30 -3.91 1.90
CA ARG A 25 -12.85 -3.13 3.02
C ARG A 25 -13.50 -1.81 2.60
N ARG A 26 -13.55 -1.51 1.29
CA ARG A 26 -14.04 -0.24 0.75
C ARG A 26 -13.31 0.98 1.32
N LEU A 27 -11.99 0.87 1.46
CA LEU A 27 -11.12 1.91 2.02
C LEU A 27 -10.30 2.63 0.94
N GLU A 28 -10.69 2.53 -0.33
CA GLU A 28 -9.91 3.03 -1.47
C GLU A 28 -9.63 4.52 -1.33
N THR A 29 -10.69 5.34 -1.21
CA THR A 29 -10.59 6.80 -1.08
C THR A 29 -9.75 7.25 0.11
N PRO A 30 -9.98 6.80 1.36
CA PRO A 30 -9.14 7.21 2.48
C PRO A 30 -7.70 6.68 2.37
N ALA A 31 -7.48 5.49 1.78
CA ALA A 31 -6.14 4.94 1.62
C ALA A 31 -5.33 5.70 0.57
N THR A 32 -5.89 6.00 -0.61
CA THR A 32 -5.19 6.77 -1.64
C THR A 32 -4.91 8.19 -1.16
N PHE A 33 -5.86 8.85 -0.51
CA PHE A 33 -5.65 10.17 0.09
C PHE A 33 -4.50 10.17 1.10
N PHE A 34 -4.47 9.21 2.03
CA PHE A 34 -3.37 9.08 2.99
C PHE A 34 -2.02 8.86 2.29
N LEU A 35 -1.97 7.96 1.30
CA LEU A 35 -0.76 7.67 0.53
C LEU A 35 -0.28 8.91 -0.25
N GLU A 36 -1.18 9.71 -0.81
CA GLU A 36 -0.86 10.96 -1.49
C GLU A 36 -0.29 12.03 -0.56
N MET A 37 -0.91 12.23 0.61
CA MET A 37 -0.42 13.16 1.62
C MET A 37 0.98 12.79 2.11
N ASN A 38 1.27 11.49 2.20
CA ASN A 38 2.55 10.98 2.68
C ASN A 38 3.56 10.69 1.56
N ARG A 39 3.19 10.92 0.29
CA ARG A 39 4.04 10.74 -0.89
C ARG A 39 5.38 11.51 -0.82
N PRO A 40 5.49 12.74 -0.27
CA PRO A 40 6.78 13.42 -0.10
C PRO A 40 7.57 12.95 1.14
N LEU A 41 6.89 12.27 2.08
CA LEU A 41 7.49 11.76 3.31
C LEU A 41 8.14 10.38 3.15
N SER A 42 8.12 9.79 1.96
CA SER A 42 8.85 8.55 1.65
C SER A 42 10.34 8.65 2.00
N PHE A 43 10.92 9.85 1.87
CA PHE A 43 12.31 10.13 2.28
C PHE A 43 12.54 10.08 3.82
N ILE A 44 11.48 10.20 4.62
CA ILE A 44 11.46 10.20 6.11
C ILE A 44 10.69 8.95 6.62
N ALA A 45 10.42 7.96 5.76
CA ALA A 45 9.51 6.86 6.06
C ALA A 45 9.99 5.90 7.17
N GLY A 46 11.28 5.94 7.52
CA GLY A 46 11.83 5.12 8.61
C GLY A 46 11.18 5.35 9.98
N GLN A 47 10.53 6.50 10.21
CA GLN A 47 9.87 6.82 11.48
C GLN A 47 8.34 6.93 11.37
N SER A 48 7.78 7.23 10.19
CA SER A 48 6.33 7.42 10.03
C SER A 48 5.54 6.11 10.04
N LEU A 49 6.14 4.99 9.65
CA LEU A 49 5.46 3.70 9.70
C LEU A 49 5.21 3.23 11.15
N LEU A 50 6.11 3.53 12.08
CA LEU A 50 5.89 3.25 13.51
C LEU A 50 4.67 4.02 14.06
N VAL A 51 4.38 5.20 13.50
CA VAL A 51 3.18 5.98 13.85
C VAL A 51 1.92 5.41 13.20
N ALA A 52 2.02 4.85 11.99
CA ALA A 52 0.91 4.21 11.29
C ALA A 52 0.61 2.77 11.75
N MET A 53 1.56 2.12 12.43
CA MET A 53 1.49 0.73 12.88
C MET A 53 0.21 0.35 13.65
N PRO A 54 -0.29 1.15 14.62
CA PRO A 54 -1.50 0.80 15.38
C PRO A 54 -2.75 0.64 14.51
N PHE A 55 -2.79 1.34 13.37
CA PHE A 55 -3.92 1.31 12.43
C PHE A 55 -3.75 0.21 11.37
N LEU A 56 -2.50 -0.09 11.00
CA LEU A 56 -2.17 -1.08 9.97
C LEU A 56 -2.14 -2.51 10.51
N ALA A 57 -1.68 -2.72 11.75
CA ALA A 57 -1.54 -4.05 12.34
C ALA A 57 -2.87 -4.85 12.40
N PRO A 58 -4.03 -4.24 12.74
CA PRO A 58 -5.32 -4.95 12.70
C PRO A 58 -5.78 -5.34 11.27
N ILE A 59 -5.28 -4.63 10.24
CA ILE A 59 -5.73 -4.79 8.85
C ILE A 59 -4.82 -5.79 8.11
N LEU A 60 -3.50 -5.73 8.36
CA LEU A 60 -2.47 -6.40 7.58
C LEU A 60 -1.68 -7.45 8.37
N GLY A 61 -1.72 -7.42 9.71
CA GLY A 61 -0.93 -8.30 10.57
C GLY A 61 0.53 -7.84 10.73
N LEU A 62 1.13 -8.14 11.90
CA LEU A 62 2.47 -7.66 12.28
C LEU A 62 3.59 -8.15 11.33
N GLN A 63 3.44 -9.35 10.77
CA GLN A 63 4.41 -9.95 9.83
C GLN A 63 4.57 -9.17 8.51
N PHE A 64 3.58 -8.34 8.15
CA PHE A 64 3.62 -7.54 6.93
C PHE A 64 4.22 -6.16 7.14
N VAL A 65 4.43 -5.74 8.39
CA VAL A 65 4.81 -4.35 8.65
C VAL A 65 6.25 -4.07 8.24
N GLU A 66 7.17 -5.02 8.38
CA GLU A 66 8.55 -4.82 7.92
C GLU A 66 8.62 -4.66 6.40
N GLY A 67 7.95 -5.55 5.66
CA GLY A 67 7.85 -5.46 4.20
C GLY A 67 7.19 -4.16 3.75
N LEU A 68 6.12 -3.74 4.42
CA LEU A 68 5.43 -2.49 4.14
C LEU A 68 6.31 -1.27 4.44
N SER A 69 7.14 -1.31 5.50
CA SER A 69 8.11 -0.25 5.81
C SER A 69 9.04 0.01 4.64
N ARG A 70 9.66 -1.06 4.14
CA ARG A 70 10.64 -1.00 3.06
C ARG A 70 9.98 -0.59 1.76
N LEU A 71 8.73 -1.03 1.56
CA LEU A 71 7.93 -0.67 0.39
C LEU A 71 7.62 0.82 0.37
N LEU A 72 7.16 1.41 1.48
CA LEU A 72 6.76 2.82 1.56
C LEU A 72 7.93 3.81 1.63
N GLN A 73 9.17 3.33 1.80
CA GLN A 73 10.38 4.17 1.71
C GLN A 73 10.68 4.65 0.28
N ASP A 74 10.22 3.93 -0.74
CA ASP A 74 10.37 4.32 -2.14
C ASP A 74 9.07 4.97 -2.64
N ARG A 75 9.18 6.22 -3.07
CA ARG A 75 8.06 6.99 -3.65
C ARG A 75 7.42 6.26 -4.84
N ALA A 76 8.22 5.59 -5.66
CA ALA A 76 7.72 4.86 -6.82
C ALA A 76 6.81 3.69 -6.40
N ASN A 77 7.03 3.10 -5.23
CA ASN A 77 6.18 2.04 -4.72
C ASN A 77 4.86 2.58 -4.15
N ILE A 78 4.85 3.81 -3.61
CA ILE A 78 3.61 4.50 -3.23
C ILE A 78 2.76 4.72 -4.48
N ASP A 79 3.38 5.21 -5.56
CA ASP A 79 2.69 5.45 -6.84
C ASP A 79 2.07 4.15 -7.39
N ARG A 80 2.85 3.06 -7.39
CA ARG A 80 2.38 1.72 -7.80
C ARG A 80 1.24 1.19 -6.93
N LEU A 81 1.29 1.44 -5.61
CA LEU A 81 0.23 1.00 -4.69
C LEU A 81 -1.08 1.75 -4.93
N ILE A 82 -1.02 3.07 -5.11
CA ILE A 82 -2.20 3.89 -5.45
C ILE A 82 -2.81 3.40 -6.76
N GLU A 83 -2.00 3.23 -7.82
CA GLU A 83 -2.47 2.76 -9.12
C GLU A 83 -3.12 1.38 -9.02
N ARG A 84 -2.56 0.48 -8.21
CA ARG A 84 -3.13 -0.86 -8.03
C ARG A 84 -4.47 -0.83 -7.27
N ILE A 85 -4.60 0.00 -6.24
CA ILE A 85 -5.87 0.20 -5.51
C ILE A 85 -6.95 0.70 -6.48
N GLU A 86 -6.64 1.72 -7.27
CA GLU A 86 -7.58 2.27 -8.26
C GLU A 86 -7.97 1.25 -9.32
N THR A 87 -7.02 0.46 -9.80
CA THR A 87 -7.26 -0.58 -10.81
C THR A 87 -8.23 -1.63 -10.29
N LEU A 88 -7.98 -2.17 -9.10
CA LEU A 88 -8.84 -3.17 -8.46
C LEU A 88 -10.22 -2.63 -8.13
N SER A 89 -10.32 -1.38 -7.68
CA SER A 89 -11.61 -0.71 -7.42
C SER A 89 -12.48 -0.67 -8.68
N ARG A 90 -11.92 -0.20 -9.81
CA ARG A 90 -12.61 -0.14 -11.10
C ARG A 90 -13.01 -1.52 -11.62
N GLU A 91 -12.19 -2.55 -11.38
CA GLU A 91 -12.52 -3.93 -11.73
C GLU A 91 -13.72 -4.46 -10.93
N GLY A 92 -13.76 -4.19 -9.62
CA GLY A 92 -14.88 -4.56 -8.74
C GLY A 92 -16.19 -3.85 -9.11
N GLU A 93 -16.11 -2.54 -9.42
CA GLU A 93 -17.26 -1.76 -9.89
C GLU A 93 -17.82 -2.27 -11.21
N ARG A 94 -16.94 -2.61 -12.18
CA ARG A 94 -17.35 -3.17 -13.48
C ARG A 94 -18.08 -4.51 -13.34
N TRP A 95 -17.64 -5.38 -12.43
CA TRP A 95 -18.32 -6.65 -12.20
C TRP A 95 -19.66 -6.47 -11.47
N SER A 96 -19.79 -5.42 -10.65
CA SER A 96 -21.05 -5.11 -9.97
C SER A 96 -22.09 -4.39 -10.85
N THR A 97 -21.68 -3.87 -12.01
CA THR A 97 -22.54 -3.13 -12.96
C THR A 97 -22.77 -3.87 -14.29
N ALA A 98 -22.24 -5.11 -14.42
CA ALA A 98 -22.54 -5.99 -15.55
C ALA A 98 -24.01 -6.48 -15.46
N PRO A 99 -24.78 -6.43 -16.56
CA PRO A 99 -26.21 -6.77 -16.60
C PRO A 99 -26.50 -8.27 -16.39
#